data_AF-A0A962BUI5-F1
#
_entry.id   AF-A0A962BUI5-F1
#
_cell.length_a   1.000
_cell.length_b   1.000
_cell.length_c   1.000
_cell.angle_alpha   90.00
_cell.angle_beta   90.00
_cell.angle_gamma   90.00
#
_symmetry.space_group_name_H-M   'P 1'
#
loop_
_entity.id
_entity.type
_entity.pdbx_description
1 polymer ?
#
loop_
_entity_poly.entity_id
_entity_poly.type
_entity_poly.pdbx_seq_one_letter_code
_entity_poly.pdbx_strand_id
1 'polypeptide(L)'
;MTATGHRSTTHDADRSLRRTALTTTAWRRAVGLSVLATMPLLVSAGSLPQVADGKVTAVAYRSAKGGKAEHWAKTVLAADAVPGQGIVLIAGAAILQDGNDNGLLDTGETIDYHYTVINVGPAPLSSLAVGDDFGLVSCPMTTLVPGAHMVCLSSHVVNATDETNGAVINTVTVTGQDDVARPMHASDVLLTQNLAGTAGMHVFKSPDLVTDPDNSNSASIGDLLRYSFVIKNANAEDLSAVSLVEPDPSRIDTPITCAATTLGGSGFSGLGSGALASLDSVICTADYTITAADGTLGQVLNSVDASANAAIAGAINASAASTVVVPTPPVADLAIDKQGPPVFYAGTDITFTIVVTNNGPDTAVNTILVDPTPPGLTWLSNSGDCVGAFPCALGDIVLGGSRTITSVFHIDANYSGPDPLINYASVSSDIFDPTPDNDASSASVPSVSVPTGFEPPAAIPAQGSWTLWLNSLLVGLLALGSLALTRRS
;
A
#
# COMPACT_ATOMS: atom_id res chain seq x y z
N MET A 1 22.02 -27.22 72.78
CA MET A 1 21.82 -28.69 72.83
C MET A 1 21.40 -29.15 71.45
N THR A 2 22.26 -29.97 70.83
CA THR A 2 21.99 -30.98 69.78
C THR A 2 21.14 -30.56 68.57
N ALA A 3 21.74 -30.33 67.38
CA ALA A 3 22.24 -31.34 66.43
C ALA A 3 21.06 -32.11 65.77
N THR A 4 20.96 -32.40 64.47
CA THR A 4 21.93 -32.54 63.37
C THR A 4 21.09 -32.88 62.12
N GLY A 5 21.38 -32.33 60.93
CA GLY A 5 21.95 -33.07 59.78
C GLY A 5 20.90 -33.85 58.96
N HIS A 6 21.03 -34.16 57.67
CA HIS A 6 21.98 -33.86 56.58
C HIS A 6 21.47 -34.62 55.33
N ARG A 7 22.07 -34.34 54.14
CA ARG A 7 21.97 -34.99 52.81
C ARG A 7 20.78 -34.60 51.92
N SER A 8 20.95 -34.06 50.71
CA SER A 8 21.80 -34.39 49.52
C SER A 8 21.39 -35.69 48.81
N THR A 9 20.83 -35.56 47.60
CA THR A 9 21.29 -36.27 46.38
C THR A 9 20.69 -35.67 45.11
N THR A 10 21.56 -35.42 44.15
CA THR A 10 21.39 -35.15 42.72
C THR A 10 20.83 -36.35 41.94
N HIS A 11 20.01 -36.13 40.91
CA HIS A 11 20.12 -36.91 39.66
C HIS A 11 19.50 -36.20 38.45
N ASP A 12 20.05 -36.59 37.30
CA ASP A 12 20.23 -35.90 36.03
C ASP A 12 19.27 -36.42 34.94
N ALA A 13 19.37 -35.83 33.75
CA ALA A 13 18.92 -36.28 32.42
C ALA A 13 17.45 -36.05 32.01
N ASP A 14 17.09 -35.87 30.74
CA ASP A 14 17.73 -35.45 29.46
C ASP A 14 16.58 -35.47 28.41
N ARG A 15 16.69 -34.66 27.36
CA ARG A 15 16.09 -34.80 26.01
C ARG A 15 14.63 -35.25 25.80
N SER A 16 13.84 -34.40 25.11
CA SER A 16 13.75 -34.40 23.63
C SER A 16 12.51 -33.65 23.14
N LEU A 17 12.73 -32.61 22.31
CA LEU A 17 11.69 -31.93 21.55
C LEU A 17 11.48 -32.66 20.22
N ARG A 18 10.25 -33.16 19.97
CA ARG A 18 9.79 -33.55 18.63
C ARG A 18 8.79 -32.51 18.11
N ARG A 19 9.09 -31.96 16.94
CA ARG A 19 8.17 -31.20 16.09
C ARG A 19 7.13 -32.15 15.48
N THR A 20 5.87 -31.76 15.52
CA THR A 20 4.85 -32.28 14.58
C THR A 20 3.89 -31.14 14.24
N ALA A 21 3.87 -30.78 12.95
CA ALA A 21 2.89 -29.89 12.34
C ALA A 21 1.53 -30.59 12.26
N LEU A 22 0.42 -29.86 12.46
CA LEU A 22 -0.91 -30.34 12.14
C LEU A 22 -1.78 -29.22 11.56
N THR A 23 -2.35 -29.56 10.43
CA THR A 23 -3.23 -28.85 9.52
C THR A 23 -4.64 -28.66 10.07
N THR A 24 -5.34 -27.72 9.45
CA THR A 24 -6.73 -27.26 9.63
C THR A 24 -7.81 -28.35 9.56
N THR A 25 -8.98 -28.02 10.15
CA THR A 25 -10.38 -28.38 9.78
C THR A 25 -11.18 -29.11 10.89
N ALA A 26 -12.21 -28.44 11.47
CA ALA A 26 -13.59 -28.94 11.62
C ALA A 26 -14.45 -28.08 12.58
N TRP A 27 -15.71 -27.88 12.18
CA TRP A 27 -16.74 -27.00 12.75
C TRP A 27 -17.78 -27.77 13.63
N ARG A 28 -18.37 -27.02 14.60
CA ARG A 28 -19.79 -27.01 15.09
C ARG A 28 -20.32 -27.97 16.20
N ARG A 29 -21.03 -27.29 17.15
CA ARG A 29 -22.16 -27.68 18.06
C ARG A 29 -21.79 -28.39 19.38
N ALA A 30 -22.44 -28.19 20.53
CA ALA A 30 -23.43 -27.25 21.09
C ALA A 30 -23.64 -27.65 22.59
N VAL A 31 -24.34 -26.80 23.36
CA VAL A 31 -24.97 -27.01 24.70
C VAL A 31 -24.08 -26.70 25.92
N GLY A 32 -24.59 -25.82 26.79
CA GLY A 32 -23.94 -25.34 28.01
C GLY A 32 -24.42 -26.01 29.30
N LEU A 33 -23.72 -25.73 30.40
CA LEU A 33 -24.23 -25.57 31.77
C LEU A 33 -23.05 -25.17 32.69
N SER A 34 -23.33 -24.29 33.65
CA SER A 34 -22.42 -23.66 34.60
C SER A 34 -21.77 -24.63 35.63
N VAL A 35 -20.55 -24.31 36.10
CA VAL A 35 -20.13 -24.15 37.54
C VAL A 35 -18.58 -24.14 37.69
N LEU A 36 -18.11 -23.08 38.35
CA LEU A 36 -16.85 -22.73 39.04
C LEU A 36 -15.52 -23.54 38.90
N ALA A 37 -14.47 -22.72 38.71
CA ALA A 37 -13.12 -22.73 39.29
C ALA A 37 -12.01 -23.60 38.66
N THR A 38 -11.11 -22.97 37.89
CA THR A 38 -9.69 -22.70 38.22
C THR A 38 -8.95 -22.23 36.95
N MET A 39 -8.16 -21.14 37.06
CA MET A 39 -7.33 -20.60 35.96
C MET A 39 -6.25 -21.60 35.55
N PRO A 40 -5.89 -21.61 34.26
CA PRO A 40 -4.64 -20.94 33.88
C PRO A 40 -4.85 -19.93 32.75
N LEU A 41 -4.21 -18.76 32.88
CA LEU A 41 -4.08 -17.75 31.84
C LEU A 41 -3.44 -18.40 30.58
N LEU A 42 -4.22 -18.56 29.52
CA LEU A 42 -3.72 -18.52 28.15
C LEU A 42 -4.13 -17.17 27.56
N VAL A 43 -3.16 -16.30 27.34
CA VAL A 43 -3.32 -15.14 26.45
C VAL A 43 -3.29 -15.72 25.04
N SER A 44 -4.44 -15.94 24.41
CA SER A 44 -4.48 -16.13 22.96
C SER A 44 -4.39 -14.74 22.33
N ALA A 45 -3.32 -14.48 21.59
CA ALA A 45 -3.27 -13.39 20.62
C ALA A 45 -4.45 -13.56 19.64
N GLY A 46 -5.53 -12.83 19.89
CA GLY A 46 -6.68 -12.77 19.01
C GLY A 46 -6.31 -11.93 17.80
N SER A 47 -6.15 -12.60 16.66
CA SER A 47 -6.27 -12.10 15.28
C SER A 47 -6.38 -10.58 15.10
N LEU A 48 -5.33 -9.99 14.50
CA LEU A 48 -5.39 -8.71 13.81
C LEU A 48 -6.63 -8.66 12.89
N PRO A 49 -7.42 -7.58 12.88
CA PRO A 49 -8.54 -7.46 11.97
C PRO A 49 -8.03 -7.48 10.52
N GLN A 50 -8.58 -8.39 9.73
CA GLN A 50 -8.36 -8.47 8.28
C GLN A 50 -8.97 -7.24 7.60
N VAL A 51 -8.19 -6.62 6.72
CA VAL A 51 -8.58 -5.50 5.87
C VAL A 51 -9.63 -5.97 4.87
N ALA A 52 -10.87 -5.53 5.05
CA ALA A 52 -11.86 -5.48 3.99
C ALA A 52 -12.47 -4.07 4.05
N ASP A 53 -12.35 -3.31 2.96
CA ASP A 53 -12.84 -1.94 2.76
C ASP A 53 -12.07 -0.77 3.41
N GLY A 54 -10.74 -0.86 3.57
CA GLY A 54 -9.91 0.33 3.90
C GLY A 54 -10.17 0.97 5.27
N LYS A 55 -10.88 0.29 6.17
CA LYS A 55 -11.15 0.72 7.54
C LYS A 55 -10.57 -0.29 8.52
N VAL A 56 -9.49 0.07 9.21
CA VAL A 56 -8.92 -0.74 10.30
C VAL A 56 -9.46 -0.19 11.63
N THR A 57 -10.27 -0.98 12.31
CA THR A 57 -10.79 -0.65 13.65
C THR A 57 -10.12 -1.57 14.67
N ALA A 58 -9.32 -1.03 15.58
CA ALA A 58 -8.82 -1.77 16.73
C ALA A 58 -9.63 -1.35 17.97
N VAL A 59 -10.35 -2.31 18.58
CA VAL A 59 -11.22 -2.10 19.74
C VAL A 59 -10.83 -3.04 20.87
N ALA A 60 -10.60 -2.51 22.07
CA ALA A 60 -10.71 -3.26 23.31
C ALA A 60 -11.03 -2.33 24.51
N TYR A 61 -11.82 -2.81 25.47
CA TYR A 61 -12.35 -2.06 26.63
C TYR A 61 -11.75 -2.55 27.96
N ARG A 62 -11.90 -1.76 29.05
CA ARG A 62 -12.04 -2.35 30.40
C ARG A 62 -12.96 -1.56 31.36
N SER A 63 -13.67 -2.33 32.19
CA SER A 63 -14.63 -1.90 33.22
C SER A 63 -13.97 -1.65 34.58
N ALA A 64 -14.47 -0.64 35.30
CA ALA A 64 -14.03 -0.26 36.63
C ALA A 64 -14.40 -1.31 37.69
N LYS A 65 -13.49 -2.26 37.95
CA LYS A 65 -13.23 -2.90 39.25
C LYS A 65 -11.99 -3.80 39.15
N GLY A 66 -10.81 -3.19 39.29
CA GLY A 66 -9.55 -3.87 39.57
C GLY A 66 -9.02 -4.82 38.48
N GLY A 67 -8.29 -4.28 37.49
CA GLY A 67 -7.28 -5.06 36.77
C GLY A 67 -7.06 -4.72 35.29
N LYS A 68 -6.00 -3.91 35.06
CA LYS A 68 -5.28 -3.55 33.80
C LYS A 68 -5.93 -2.52 32.85
N ALA A 69 -5.13 -1.57 32.35
CA ALA A 69 -5.52 -0.46 31.46
C ALA A 69 -5.10 -0.77 30.00
N GLU A 70 -5.93 -0.45 29.00
CA GLU A 70 -5.64 -0.56 27.56
C GLU A 70 -6.38 0.56 26.78
N HIS A 71 -5.76 1.07 25.70
CA HIS A 71 -6.01 2.38 25.04
C HIS A 71 -6.67 2.29 23.64
N TRP A 72 -7.27 3.39 23.16
CA TRP A 72 -8.09 3.43 21.92
C TRP A 72 -7.43 4.24 20.79
N ALA A 73 -7.48 3.72 19.56
CA ALA A 73 -7.18 4.45 18.32
C ALA A 73 -8.13 4.00 17.19
N LYS A 74 -8.77 4.95 16.52
CA LYS A 74 -9.57 4.71 15.30
C LYS A 74 -8.93 5.50 14.16
N THR A 75 -8.55 4.82 13.09
CA THR A 75 -8.06 5.46 11.85
C THR A 75 -9.04 5.16 10.73
N VAL A 76 -9.54 6.22 10.09
CA VAL A 76 -10.25 6.14 8.82
C VAL A 76 -9.26 6.58 7.75
N LEU A 77 -8.83 5.65 6.89
CA LEU A 77 -7.96 5.97 5.76
C LEU A 77 -8.83 6.61 4.67
N ALA A 78 -8.49 7.82 4.24
CA ALA A 78 -8.75 8.23 2.87
C ALA A 78 -7.62 7.66 2.01
N ALA A 79 -7.96 7.00 0.89
CA ALA A 79 -7.04 6.22 0.08
C ALA A 79 -5.87 6.99 -0.55
N ASP A 80 -5.75 8.31 -0.33
CA ASP A 80 -4.85 9.20 -1.07
C ASP A 80 -4.11 10.24 -0.18
N ALA A 81 -4.05 10.05 1.14
CA ALA A 81 -3.43 11.04 2.04
C ALA A 81 -1.89 10.95 2.05
N VAL A 82 -1.24 11.94 1.42
CA VAL A 82 0.21 12.20 1.56
C VAL A 82 0.43 13.11 2.78
N PRO A 83 1.40 12.83 3.68
CA PRO A 83 1.81 13.78 4.70
C PRO A 83 2.66 14.90 4.08
N GLY A 84 2.01 15.83 3.38
CA GLY A 84 2.64 17.07 2.91
C GLY A 84 2.80 18.06 4.06
N GLN A 85 4.03 18.52 4.27
CA GLN A 85 4.46 19.42 5.34
C GLN A 85 3.45 20.52 5.70
N GLY A 86 3.16 20.63 6.99
CA GLY A 86 2.29 21.66 7.55
C GLY A 86 1.25 21.07 8.48
N ILE A 87 1.69 20.56 9.62
CA ILE A 87 0.78 20.06 10.66
C ILE A 87 -0.23 21.13 11.04
N VAL A 88 -1.50 20.72 11.01
CA VAL A 88 -2.58 21.33 11.76
C VAL A 88 -2.72 20.57 13.06
N LEU A 89 -2.20 21.13 14.16
CA LEU A 89 -2.65 20.70 15.48
C LEU A 89 -4.09 21.18 15.61
N ILE A 90 -4.98 20.29 16.03
CA ILE A 90 -6.34 20.60 16.46
C ILE A 90 -6.31 20.57 17.99
N ALA A 91 -6.34 21.71 18.67
CA ALA A 91 -6.64 21.70 20.10
C ALA A 91 -8.17 21.64 20.22
N GLY A 92 -8.70 20.41 20.20
CA GLY A 92 -10.09 20.08 20.40
C GLY A 92 -10.51 20.22 21.86
N ALA A 93 -11.19 21.29 22.25
CA ALA A 93 -11.88 21.35 23.54
C ALA A 93 -13.33 20.92 23.33
N ALA A 94 -13.73 19.83 23.97
CA ALA A 94 -15.13 19.46 24.12
C ALA A 94 -15.63 19.99 25.45
N ILE A 95 -16.64 20.85 25.42
CA ILE A 95 -17.25 21.43 26.63
C ILE A 95 -18.68 20.93 26.69
N LEU A 96 -19.00 20.10 27.68
CA LEU A 96 -20.38 19.74 27.97
C LEU A 96 -21.10 20.96 28.56
N GLN A 97 -22.14 21.41 27.89
CA GLN A 97 -23.13 22.34 28.41
C GLN A 97 -24.10 21.55 29.30
N ASP A 98 -23.61 21.22 30.49
CA ASP A 98 -24.35 20.49 31.52
C ASP A 98 -25.46 21.40 32.06
N GLY A 99 -26.70 21.08 31.69
CA GLY A 99 -27.85 21.91 32.03
C GLY A 99 -28.32 21.74 33.46
N ASN A 100 -27.85 20.68 34.14
CA ASN A 100 -28.33 20.29 35.46
C ASN A 100 -27.20 20.11 36.50
N ASP A 101 -25.95 20.39 36.10
CA ASP A 101 -24.72 20.37 36.88
C ASP A 101 -24.41 18.99 37.53
N ASN A 102 -24.83 17.88 36.91
CA ASN A 102 -24.61 16.53 37.45
C ASN A 102 -23.32 15.84 36.95
N GLY A 103 -22.64 16.42 35.95
CA GLY A 103 -21.42 15.90 35.32
C GLY A 103 -21.63 14.68 34.41
N LEU A 104 -22.86 14.37 34.01
CA LEU A 104 -23.22 13.27 33.12
C LEU A 104 -23.70 13.82 31.78
N LEU A 105 -23.49 13.06 30.71
CA LEU A 105 -24.08 13.31 29.41
C LEU A 105 -25.57 12.94 29.48
N ASP A 106 -26.44 13.93 29.62
CA ASP A 106 -27.88 13.72 29.58
C ASP A 106 -28.47 14.03 28.21
N THR A 107 -29.43 13.21 27.76
CA THR A 107 -30.10 13.44 26.47
C THR A 107 -30.67 14.86 26.40
N GLY A 108 -30.27 15.60 25.37
CA GLY A 108 -30.68 16.98 25.13
C GLY A 108 -29.66 18.04 25.55
N GLU A 109 -28.60 17.66 26.27
CA GLU A 109 -27.46 18.53 26.51
C GLU A 109 -26.60 18.70 25.25
N THR A 110 -25.70 19.68 25.26
CA THR A 110 -24.86 19.99 24.10
C THR A 110 -23.39 19.88 24.45
N ILE A 111 -22.59 19.32 23.55
CA ILE A 111 -21.13 19.35 23.60
C ILE A 111 -20.68 20.38 22.57
N ASP A 112 -20.02 21.45 23.03
CA ASP A 112 -19.40 22.44 22.17
C ASP A 112 -17.96 22.06 21.87
N TYR A 113 -17.63 21.92 20.59
CA TYR A 113 -16.29 21.61 20.12
C TYR A 113 -15.59 22.87 19.62
N HIS A 114 -14.41 23.13 20.16
CA HIS A 114 -13.49 24.16 19.67
C HIS A 114 -12.26 23.48 19.10
N TYR A 115 -11.99 23.65 17.81
CA TYR A 115 -10.84 23.09 17.11
C TYR A 115 -9.84 24.21 16.82
N THR A 116 -8.79 24.33 17.61
CA THR A 116 -7.71 25.29 17.26
C THR A 116 -6.84 24.67 16.19
N VAL A 117 -6.88 25.16 14.95
CA VAL A 117 -6.06 24.76 13.81
C VAL A 117 -4.86 25.70 13.71
N ILE A 118 -3.63 25.21 13.90
CA ILE A 118 -2.40 26.02 13.81
C ILE A 118 -1.49 25.50 12.71
N ASN A 119 -0.89 26.39 11.90
CA ASN A 119 0.18 26.03 10.98
C ASN A 119 1.52 26.09 11.72
N VAL A 120 2.12 24.95 12.04
CA VAL A 120 3.46 24.88 12.64
C VAL A 120 4.57 24.62 11.61
N GLY A 121 4.22 24.48 10.34
CA GLY A 121 5.16 24.24 9.25
C GLY A 121 5.85 25.52 8.75
N PRO A 122 6.90 25.38 7.93
CA PRO A 122 7.65 26.50 7.38
C PRO A 122 6.95 27.19 6.19
N ALA A 123 5.94 26.55 5.59
CA ALA A 123 5.24 27.01 4.40
C ALA A 123 3.78 27.44 4.71
N PRO A 124 3.20 28.39 3.96
CA PRO A 124 1.79 28.76 4.12
C PRO A 124 0.86 27.65 3.62
N LEU A 125 -0.28 27.50 4.30
CA LEU A 125 -1.34 26.55 3.98
C LEU A 125 -2.53 27.24 3.31
N SER A 126 -3.20 26.52 2.41
CA SER A 126 -4.36 26.94 1.65
C SER A 126 -5.41 25.84 1.52
N SER A 127 -6.59 26.18 1.02
CA SER A 127 -7.73 25.26 0.85
C SER A 127 -8.10 24.49 2.12
N LEU A 128 -7.87 25.10 3.30
CA LEU A 128 -8.13 24.46 4.59
C LEU A 128 -9.63 24.21 4.74
N ALA A 129 -9.99 22.95 4.96
CA ALA A 129 -11.35 22.51 5.26
C ALA A 129 -11.31 21.58 6.47
N VAL A 130 -12.19 21.84 7.43
CA VAL A 130 -12.32 21.03 8.65
C VAL A 130 -13.69 20.36 8.65
N GLY A 131 -13.74 19.09 9.01
CA GLY A 131 -14.96 18.31 9.14
C GLY A 131 -14.91 17.48 10.42
N ASP A 132 -16.07 17.04 10.92
CA ASP A 132 -16.13 16.09 12.02
C ASP A 132 -17.23 15.03 11.82
N ASP A 133 -17.34 14.07 12.75
CA ASP A 133 -18.31 12.96 12.67
C ASP A 133 -19.77 13.45 12.81
N PHE A 134 -19.99 14.67 13.33
CA PHE A 134 -21.31 15.24 13.62
C PHE A 134 -21.77 16.28 12.60
N GLY A 135 -20.88 16.75 11.72
CA GLY A 135 -21.25 17.48 10.51
C GLY A 135 -20.33 18.65 10.17
N LEU A 136 -20.96 19.80 9.87
CA LEU A 136 -20.28 20.99 9.37
C LEU A 136 -19.52 21.70 10.49
N VAL A 137 -18.19 21.78 10.33
CA VAL A 137 -17.33 22.58 11.19
C VAL A 137 -17.20 24.00 10.61
N SER A 138 -17.45 25.00 11.44
CA SER A 138 -17.36 26.42 11.06
C SER A 138 -15.96 26.96 11.33
N CYS A 139 -15.24 27.37 10.28
CA CYS A 139 -13.89 27.94 10.38
C CYS A 139 -13.85 29.39 9.86
N PRO A 140 -13.07 30.29 10.49
CA PRO A 140 -13.00 31.69 10.08
C PRO A 140 -12.09 31.93 8.87
N MET A 141 -11.20 30.98 8.55
CA MET A 141 -10.19 31.11 7.49
C MET A 141 -10.04 29.78 6.74
N THR A 142 -9.58 29.87 5.48
CA THR A 142 -9.21 28.72 4.64
C THR A 142 -7.71 28.72 4.29
N THR A 143 -6.95 29.64 4.90
CA THR A 143 -5.49 29.77 4.70
C THR A 143 -4.84 30.07 6.05
N LEU A 144 -3.61 29.60 6.25
CA LEU A 144 -2.81 29.89 7.45
C LEU A 144 -1.33 30.04 7.08
N VAL A 145 -0.73 31.19 7.41
CA VAL A 145 0.72 31.40 7.29
C VAL A 145 1.48 30.66 8.41
N PRO A 146 2.80 30.41 8.26
CA PRO A 146 3.61 29.78 9.30
C PRO A 146 3.45 30.47 10.68
N GLY A 147 3.22 29.66 11.72
CA GLY A 147 3.01 30.09 13.10
C GLY A 147 1.63 30.67 13.42
N ALA A 148 0.75 30.87 12.43
CA ALA A 148 -0.60 31.38 12.66
C ALA A 148 -1.59 30.26 13.02
N HIS A 149 -2.67 30.62 13.71
CA HIS A 149 -3.75 29.70 14.08
C HIS A 149 -5.14 30.28 13.83
N MET A 150 -6.14 29.40 13.75
CA MET A 150 -7.56 29.70 13.77
C MET A 150 -8.28 28.81 14.76
N VAL A 151 -9.47 29.22 15.19
CA VAL A 151 -10.36 28.37 15.99
C VAL A 151 -11.61 28.10 15.17
N CYS A 152 -11.89 26.83 14.90
CA CYS A 152 -13.12 26.37 14.29
C CYS A 152 -14.09 25.83 15.35
N LEU A 153 -15.38 25.89 15.06
CA LEU A 153 -16.45 25.54 16.00
C LEU A 153 -17.36 24.47 15.41
N SER A 154 -17.78 23.54 16.25
CA SER A 154 -18.83 22.55 15.96
C SER A 154 -19.60 22.26 17.26
N SER A 155 -20.79 21.67 17.16
CA SER A 155 -21.55 21.25 18.33
C SER A 155 -22.32 19.96 18.08
N HIS A 156 -22.53 19.19 19.15
CA HIS A 156 -23.28 17.94 19.13
C HIS A 156 -24.30 17.91 20.26
N VAL A 157 -25.54 17.52 19.95
CA VAL A 157 -26.59 17.33 20.96
C VAL A 157 -26.54 15.89 21.44
N VAL A 158 -26.32 15.70 22.73
CA VAL A 158 -26.29 14.40 23.39
C VAL A 158 -27.61 13.68 23.14
N ASN A 159 -27.53 12.49 22.56
CA ASN A 159 -28.68 11.64 22.30
C ASN A 159 -28.73 10.44 23.27
N ALA A 160 -29.83 9.70 23.27
CA ALA A 160 -30.04 8.55 24.17
C ALA A 160 -28.98 7.45 24.04
N THR A 161 -28.34 7.31 22.87
CA THR A 161 -27.24 6.36 22.66
C THR A 161 -25.97 6.84 23.36
N ASP A 162 -25.68 8.14 23.27
CA ASP A 162 -24.54 8.77 23.95
C ASP A 162 -24.66 8.64 25.46
N GLU A 163 -25.84 8.95 26.01
CA GLU A 163 -26.18 8.82 27.43
C GLU A 163 -26.05 7.36 27.89
N THR A 164 -26.59 6.40 27.11
CA THR A 164 -26.48 4.96 27.42
C THR A 164 -25.03 4.48 27.42
N ASN A 165 -24.22 5.00 26.49
CA ASN A 165 -22.79 4.68 26.40
C ASN A 165 -21.97 5.41 27.47
N GLY A 166 -22.49 6.49 28.05
CA GLY A 166 -21.77 7.40 28.93
C GLY A 166 -20.56 8.05 28.26
N ALA A 167 -20.56 8.14 26.93
CA ALA A 167 -19.45 8.68 26.14
C ALA A 167 -19.88 9.13 24.74
N VAL A 168 -19.27 10.21 24.27
CA VAL A 168 -19.34 10.72 22.88
C VAL A 168 -17.94 10.74 22.30
N ILE A 169 -17.78 10.11 21.14
CA ILE A 169 -16.55 10.14 20.34
C ILE A 169 -16.80 11.04 19.15
N ASN A 170 -15.90 12.00 18.92
CA ASN A 170 -15.91 12.85 17.74
C ASN A 170 -14.58 12.74 17.00
N THR A 171 -14.58 12.28 15.75
CA THR A 171 -13.41 12.38 14.88
C THR A 171 -13.46 13.69 14.13
N VAL A 172 -12.41 14.50 14.22
CA VAL A 172 -12.25 15.72 13.43
C VAL A 172 -11.16 15.49 12.38
N THR A 173 -11.38 15.96 11.17
CA THR A 173 -10.44 15.90 10.05
C THR A 173 -10.18 17.30 9.52
N VAL A 174 -8.95 17.54 9.08
CA VAL A 174 -8.53 18.76 8.42
C VAL A 174 -7.88 18.35 7.11
N THR A 175 -8.27 18.99 6.02
CA THR A 175 -7.65 18.86 4.72
C THR A 175 -7.15 20.23 4.26
N GLY A 176 -6.15 20.24 3.38
CA GLY A 176 -5.61 21.48 2.83
C GLY A 176 -4.53 21.21 1.79
N GLN A 177 -3.81 22.27 1.43
CA GLN A 177 -2.67 22.23 0.51
C GLN A 177 -1.58 23.20 0.96
N ASP A 178 -0.32 22.88 0.70
CA ASP A 178 0.81 23.81 0.92
C ASP A 178 1.03 24.76 -0.27
N ASP A 179 2.16 25.49 -0.27
CA ASP A 179 2.53 26.48 -1.27
C ASP A 179 2.91 25.92 -2.64
N VAL A 180 3.14 24.60 -2.74
CA VAL A 180 3.39 23.87 -3.97
C VAL A 180 2.22 22.94 -4.35
N ALA A 181 1.04 23.18 -3.77
CA ALA A 181 -0.21 22.45 -4.00
C ALA A 181 -0.16 20.96 -3.61
N ARG A 182 0.76 20.57 -2.71
CA ARG A 182 0.76 19.22 -2.14
C ARG A 182 -0.40 19.10 -1.14
N PRO A 183 -1.23 18.04 -1.22
CA PRO A 183 -2.30 17.85 -0.26
C PRO A 183 -1.74 17.58 1.13
N MET A 184 -2.42 18.08 2.14
CA MET A 184 -2.17 17.76 3.54
C MET A 184 -3.46 17.26 4.18
N HIS A 185 -3.29 16.36 5.15
CA HIS A 185 -4.39 15.82 5.93
C HIS A 185 -3.96 15.72 7.38
N ALA A 186 -4.82 16.15 8.30
CA ALA A 186 -4.68 15.89 9.72
C ALA A 186 -6.01 15.35 10.25
N SER A 187 -5.95 14.56 11.31
CA SER A 187 -7.15 14.11 12.01
C SER A 187 -6.87 14.00 13.49
N ASP A 188 -7.90 14.22 14.29
CA ASP A 188 -7.86 14.03 15.73
C ASP A 188 -9.16 13.35 16.20
N VAL A 189 -9.13 12.75 17.38
CA VAL A 189 -10.30 12.10 17.99
C VAL A 189 -10.50 12.67 19.37
N LEU A 190 -11.64 13.32 19.57
CA LEU A 190 -12.07 13.84 20.85
C LEU A 190 -12.99 12.81 21.52
N LEU A 191 -12.84 12.67 22.84
CA LEU A 191 -13.65 11.80 23.67
C LEU A 191 -14.21 12.61 24.84
N THR A 192 -15.53 12.68 24.91
CA THR A 192 -16.28 13.22 26.06
C THR A 192 -16.88 12.03 26.80
N GLN A 193 -16.74 11.96 28.12
CA GLN A 193 -17.30 10.87 28.94
C GLN A 193 -18.07 11.43 30.13
N ASN A 194 -18.96 10.61 30.67
CA ASN A 194 -19.56 10.83 31.99
C ASN A 194 -18.45 10.73 33.04
N LEU A 195 -17.86 11.87 33.36
CA LEU A 195 -16.92 12.01 34.45
C LEU A 195 -17.75 12.36 35.67
N ALA A 196 -17.70 11.53 36.70
CA ALA A 196 -18.26 11.95 37.99
C ALA A 196 -17.45 13.18 38.47
N GLY A 197 -17.97 14.38 38.22
CA GLY A 197 -17.33 15.67 38.49
C GLY A 197 -16.67 16.32 37.25
N THR A 198 -16.68 17.65 37.22
CA THR A 198 -16.18 18.59 36.19
C THR A 198 -14.66 18.53 35.88
N ALA A 199 -14.08 17.33 35.88
CA ALA A 199 -12.64 17.07 35.85
C ALA A 199 -12.19 16.42 34.53
N GLY A 200 -11.26 17.03 33.79
CA GLY A 200 -10.74 16.45 32.54
C GLY A 200 -9.29 16.83 32.21
N MET A 201 -8.58 15.94 31.55
CA MET A 201 -7.28 16.19 30.92
C MET A 201 -7.38 15.76 29.46
N HIS A 202 -6.77 16.51 28.55
CA HIS A 202 -6.69 16.13 27.14
C HIS A 202 -5.23 15.98 26.72
N VAL A 203 -4.97 15.01 25.86
CA VAL A 203 -3.68 14.86 25.19
C VAL A 203 -3.95 14.97 23.70
N PHE A 204 -3.15 15.78 23.04
CA PHE A 204 -3.11 15.88 21.59
C PHE A 204 -1.79 15.30 21.12
N LYS A 205 -1.79 14.69 19.94
CA LYS A 205 -0.59 14.13 19.32
C LYS A 205 -0.59 14.47 17.84
N SER A 206 0.55 14.93 17.33
CA SER A 206 0.71 15.22 15.91
C SER A 206 2.11 14.85 15.38
N PRO A 207 2.23 14.13 14.26
CA PRO A 207 3.49 13.78 13.62
C PRO A 207 3.96 14.86 12.63
N ASP A 208 5.23 15.24 12.72
CA ASP A 208 5.91 16.13 11.78
C ASP A 208 6.93 15.35 10.96
N LEU A 209 7.00 15.54 9.65
CA LEU A 209 8.06 14.97 8.83
C LEU A 209 9.28 15.90 8.90
N VAL A 210 10.25 15.55 9.75
CA VAL A 210 11.41 16.40 10.05
C VAL A 210 12.51 16.25 9.02
N THR A 211 12.76 15.02 8.57
CA THR A 211 13.76 14.74 7.53
C THR A 211 13.18 13.80 6.51
N ASP A 212 13.43 14.14 5.25
CA ASP A 212 13.04 13.43 4.04
C ASP A 212 14.33 13.23 3.20
N PRO A 213 15.14 12.19 3.49
CA PRO A 213 16.42 11.97 2.81
C PRO A 213 16.27 11.60 1.33
N ASP A 214 15.13 11.02 0.94
CA ASP A 214 14.86 10.60 -0.43
C ASP A 214 14.19 11.71 -1.27
N ASN A 215 13.83 12.84 -0.64
CA ASN A 215 13.10 13.96 -1.22
C ASN A 215 11.78 13.52 -1.88
N SER A 216 11.16 12.45 -1.37
CA SER A 216 9.87 11.97 -1.87
C SER A 216 8.73 12.94 -1.54
N ASN A 217 8.95 13.86 -0.60
CA ASN A 217 7.95 14.76 -0.04
C ASN A 217 6.76 14.02 0.56
N SER A 218 7.00 12.79 1.01
CA SER A 218 6.04 11.89 1.62
C SER A 218 6.75 11.11 2.72
N ALA A 219 5.99 10.61 3.71
CA ALA A 219 6.58 9.74 4.72
C ALA A 219 7.00 8.40 4.10
N SER A 220 8.30 8.14 4.04
CA SER A 220 8.92 6.97 3.42
C SER A 220 9.81 6.23 4.43
N ILE A 221 10.24 5.00 4.09
CA ILE A 221 11.12 4.22 4.95
C ILE A 221 12.46 4.96 5.12
N GLY A 222 12.86 5.20 6.37
CA GLY A 222 14.09 5.91 6.72
C GLY A 222 13.88 7.39 7.05
N ASP A 223 12.68 7.92 6.86
CA ASP A 223 12.34 9.28 7.27
C ASP A 223 12.24 9.45 8.78
N LEU A 224 12.45 10.67 9.26
CA LEU A 224 12.32 11.02 10.67
C LEU A 224 11.01 11.75 10.91
N LEU A 225 10.13 11.14 11.71
CA LEU A 225 8.95 11.78 12.26
C LEU A 225 9.26 12.40 13.62
N ARG A 226 8.79 13.61 13.90
CA ARG A 226 8.72 14.19 15.25
C ARG A 226 7.29 14.31 15.68
N TYR A 227 6.95 13.54 16.70
CA TYR A 227 5.67 13.70 17.37
C TYR A 227 5.72 14.88 18.32
N SER A 228 4.81 15.83 18.13
CA SER A 228 4.47 16.86 19.10
C SER A 228 3.23 16.44 19.88
N PHE A 229 3.31 16.52 21.19
CA PHE A 229 2.22 16.25 22.11
C PHE A 229 1.80 17.53 22.81
N VAL A 230 0.51 17.75 23.02
CA VAL A 230 0.02 18.84 23.87
C VAL A 230 -0.83 18.25 24.98
N ILE A 231 -0.42 18.45 26.22
CA ILE A 231 -1.21 18.03 27.39
C ILE A 231 -1.94 19.28 27.90
N LYS A 232 -3.27 19.28 27.86
CA LYS A 232 -4.11 20.37 28.34
C LYS A 232 -4.83 19.96 29.62
N ASN A 233 -4.73 20.80 30.63
CA ASN A 233 -5.60 20.71 31.79
C ASN A 233 -6.96 21.35 31.46
N ALA A 234 -8.02 20.55 31.31
CA ALA A 234 -9.39 21.04 31.17
C ALA A 234 -10.17 20.98 32.49
N ASN A 235 -9.51 20.56 33.57
CA ASN A 235 -10.06 20.55 34.91
C ASN A 235 -10.12 21.98 35.46
N ALA A 236 -11.16 22.26 36.26
CA ALA A 236 -11.24 23.49 37.04
C ALA A 236 -10.15 23.56 38.14
N GLU A 237 -9.59 22.40 38.52
CA GLU A 237 -8.48 22.27 39.45
C GLU A 237 -7.11 22.22 38.74
N ASP A 238 -6.06 22.58 39.47
CA ASP A 238 -4.69 22.34 39.04
C ASP A 238 -4.37 20.84 39.04
N LEU A 239 -3.68 20.39 38.00
CA LEU A 239 -3.15 19.04 37.90
C LEU A 239 -1.73 18.98 38.43
N SER A 240 -1.40 17.88 39.10
CA SER A 240 -0.07 17.56 39.61
C SER A 240 0.40 16.20 39.11
N ALA A 241 1.72 15.98 39.15
CA ALA A 241 2.36 14.75 38.69
C ALA A 241 1.99 14.37 37.25
N VAL A 242 1.88 15.36 36.36
CA VAL A 242 1.53 15.17 34.95
C VAL A 242 2.59 14.31 34.27
N SER A 243 2.19 13.16 33.74
CA SER A 243 3.04 12.18 33.06
C SER A 243 2.47 11.86 31.67
N LEU A 244 3.34 11.44 30.75
CA LEU A 244 2.99 11.00 29.40
C LEU A 244 3.88 9.81 29.03
N VAL A 245 3.28 8.71 28.57
CA VAL A 245 3.97 7.45 28.27
C VAL A 245 3.52 6.95 26.91
N GLU A 246 4.45 6.53 26.06
CA GLU A 246 4.15 5.71 24.88
C GLU A 246 4.07 4.24 25.35
N PRO A 247 2.90 3.56 25.22
CA PRO A 247 2.75 2.18 25.65
C PRO A 247 3.60 1.19 24.85
N ASP A 248 3.93 1.50 23.59
CA ASP A 248 4.86 0.71 22.77
C ASP A 248 6.19 1.47 22.56
N PRO A 249 7.23 1.20 23.38
CA PRO A 249 8.49 1.93 23.28
C PRO A 249 9.23 1.68 21.96
N SER A 250 8.77 0.75 21.10
CA SER A 250 9.30 0.61 19.73
C SER A 250 8.73 1.64 18.75
N ARG A 251 7.77 2.46 19.18
CA ARG A 251 7.13 3.52 18.37
C ARG A 251 7.71 4.92 18.58
N ILE A 252 8.77 5.04 19.37
CA ILE A 252 9.57 6.25 19.56
C ILE A 252 11.06 5.87 19.67
N ASP A 253 11.94 6.68 19.07
CA ASP A 253 13.40 6.51 19.15
C ASP A 253 14.02 7.34 20.27
N THR A 254 13.37 8.44 20.65
CA THR A 254 13.82 9.33 21.72
C THR A 254 12.83 9.35 22.88
N PRO A 255 13.29 9.54 24.13
CA PRO A 255 12.40 9.80 25.25
C PRO A 255 11.48 10.99 25.00
N ILE A 256 10.25 10.94 25.51
CA ILE A 256 9.33 12.08 25.48
C ILE A 256 9.90 13.19 26.36
N THR A 257 10.09 14.38 25.79
CA THR A 257 10.60 15.57 26.47
C THR A 257 9.58 16.70 26.40
N CYS A 258 9.40 17.47 27.48
CA CYS A 258 8.45 18.58 27.51
C CYS A 258 9.14 19.93 27.67
N ALA A 259 8.49 20.99 27.18
CA ALA A 259 8.92 22.35 27.40
C ALA A 259 8.98 22.65 28.91
N ALA A 260 10.00 23.41 29.33
CA ALA A 260 10.17 23.84 30.72
C ALA A 260 9.18 24.93 31.15
N THR A 261 8.38 25.43 30.21
CA THR A 261 7.36 26.46 30.44
C THR A 261 6.08 26.03 29.75
N THR A 262 4.95 26.19 30.43
CA THR A 262 3.62 25.95 29.88
C THR A 262 3.22 27.08 28.93
N LEU A 263 2.17 26.87 28.14
CA LEU A 263 1.63 27.90 27.26
C LEU A 263 1.01 29.08 28.04
N GLY A 264 0.57 28.85 29.28
CA GLY A 264 0.16 29.88 30.24
C GLY A 264 1.33 30.64 30.90
N GLY A 265 2.58 30.29 30.58
CA GLY A 265 3.78 30.97 31.08
C GLY A 265 4.29 30.47 32.44
N SER A 266 3.71 29.40 32.99
CA SER A 266 4.13 28.79 34.25
C SER A 266 5.32 27.86 34.03
N GLY A 267 6.17 27.68 35.05
CA GLY A 267 7.25 26.68 34.99
C GLY A 267 6.68 25.26 35.02
N PHE A 268 7.19 24.39 34.14
CA PHE A 268 6.85 22.96 34.10
C PHE A 268 8.09 22.14 34.47
N SER A 269 8.04 21.43 35.61
CA SER A 269 9.16 20.64 36.16
C SER A 269 9.47 19.33 35.42
N GLY A 270 8.79 19.07 34.30
CA GLY A 270 8.94 17.85 33.50
C GLY A 270 7.95 16.75 33.87
N LEU A 271 7.89 15.70 33.06
CA LEU A 271 6.93 14.59 33.26
C LEU A 271 7.13 13.90 34.63
N GLY A 272 6.02 13.50 35.25
CA GLY A 272 5.95 12.86 36.57
C GLY A 272 6.06 13.83 37.76
N SER A 273 6.52 15.06 37.56
CA SER A 273 6.64 16.08 38.62
C SER A 273 6.06 17.44 38.25
N GLY A 274 5.69 17.62 36.98
CA GLY A 274 5.08 18.81 36.42
C GLY A 274 3.65 19.01 36.92
N ALA A 275 3.27 20.29 37.02
CA ALA A 275 1.91 20.70 37.31
C ALA A 275 1.37 21.55 36.14
N LEU A 276 0.06 21.48 35.92
CA LEU A 276 -0.65 22.33 34.97
C LEU A 276 -1.76 23.05 35.71
N ALA A 277 -1.73 24.37 35.68
CA ALA A 277 -2.83 25.17 36.21
C ALA A 277 -4.12 24.90 35.41
N SER A 278 -5.28 25.22 35.98
CA SER A 278 -6.54 25.15 35.23
C SER A 278 -6.44 25.86 33.88
N LEU A 279 -6.90 25.20 32.81
CA LEU A 279 -6.85 25.66 31.41
C LEU A 279 -5.45 25.82 30.80
N ASP A 280 -4.38 25.50 31.53
CA ASP A 280 -3.02 25.56 31.04
C ASP A 280 -2.66 24.35 30.16
N SER A 281 -1.58 24.45 29.39
CA SER A 281 -1.12 23.40 28.49
C SER A 281 0.39 23.32 28.43
N VAL A 282 0.96 22.14 28.21
CA VAL A 282 2.38 21.95 27.95
C VAL A 282 2.60 21.18 26.67
N ILE A 283 3.64 21.55 25.92
CA ILE A 283 4.06 20.87 24.69
C ILE A 283 5.19 19.89 25.03
N CYS A 284 5.10 18.68 24.51
CA CYS A 284 6.14 17.66 24.57
C CYS A 284 6.48 17.13 23.18
N THR A 285 7.65 16.50 23.01
CA THR A 285 8.12 15.97 21.74
C THR A 285 8.84 14.64 21.90
N ALA A 286 8.75 13.78 20.88
CA ALA A 286 9.56 12.59 20.69
C ALA A 286 9.74 12.29 19.20
N ASP A 287 10.90 11.77 18.82
CA ASP A 287 11.22 11.42 17.43
C ASP A 287 11.04 9.93 17.18
N TYR A 288 10.77 9.56 15.93
CA TYR A 288 10.63 8.20 15.45
C TYR A 288 11.05 8.07 13.98
N THR A 289 11.90 7.10 13.67
CA THR A 289 12.35 6.80 12.32
C THR A 289 11.43 5.75 11.69
N ILE A 290 10.90 6.03 10.50
CA ILE A 290 10.00 5.11 9.79
C ILE A 290 10.76 3.85 9.38
N THR A 291 10.24 2.69 9.75
CA THR A 291 10.90 1.41 9.54
C THR A 291 10.36 0.66 8.31
N ALA A 292 11.10 -0.34 7.85
CA ALA A 292 10.62 -1.24 6.80
C ALA A 292 9.33 -2.01 7.20
N ALA A 293 9.11 -2.22 8.50
CA ALA A 293 7.89 -2.84 8.99
C ALA A 293 6.69 -1.90 8.81
N ASP A 294 6.86 -0.60 9.02
CA ASP A 294 5.81 0.40 8.76
C ASP A 294 5.51 0.51 7.26
N GLY A 295 6.54 0.48 6.41
CA GLY A 295 6.36 0.43 4.96
C GLY A 295 5.61 -0.82 4.49
N THR A 296 5.84 -1.97 5.12
CA THR A 296 5.07 -3.20 4.82
C THR A 296 3.60 -3.08 5.26
N LEU A 297 3.34 -2.33 6.34
CA LEU A 297 1.99 -2.03 6.82
C LEU A 297 1.33 -0.88 6.04
N GLY A 298 2.09 -0.14 5.23
CA GLY A 298 1.65 1.10 4.57
C GLY A 298 1.38 2.26 5.53
N GLN A 299 1.79 2.15 6.80
CA GLN A 299 1.50 3.15 7.83
C GLN A 299 2.40 3.02 9.07
N VAL A 300 2.63 4.14 9.74
CA VAL A 300 3.16 4.23 11.11
C VAL A 300 2.00 4.51 12.06
N LEU A 301 1.87 3.70 13.11
CA LEU A 301 0.94 3.96 14.23
C LEU A 301 1.74 4.36 15.47
N ASN A 302 1.25 5.34 16.22
CA ASN A 302 1.82 5.70 17.52
C ASN A 302 0.70 6.11 18.51
N SER A 303 0.86 5.79 19.80
CA SER A 303 -0.10 6.11 20.86
C SER A 303 0.58 6.69 22.10
N VAL A 304 -0.15 7.45 22.91
CA VAL A 304 0.36 7.93 24.20
C VAL A 304 -0.74 7.98 25.25
N ASP A 305 -0.31 7.81 26.50
CA ASP A 305 -1.13 7.79 27.68
C ASP A 305 -0.63 8.82 28.68
N ALA A 306 -1.47 9.80 28.99
CA ALA A 306 -1.22 10.74 30.06
C ALA A 306 -1.92 10.34 31.35
N SER A 307 -1.27 10.67 32.45
CA SER A 307 -1.83 10.58 33.80
C SER A 307 -1.47 11.81 34.62
N ALA A 308 -2.35 12.19 35.54
CA ALA A 308 -2.16 13.30 36.48
C ALA A 308 -3.02 13.09 37.73
N ASN A 309 -2.86 13.95 38.73
CA ASN A 309 -3.70 13.99 39.93
C ASN A 309 -4.29 15.40 40.14
N ALA A 310 -5.59 15.48 40.29
CA ALA A 310 -6.32 16.63 40.84
C ALA A 310 -6.53 16.45 42.36
N ALA A 311 -6.68 17.54 43.11
CA ALA A 311 -6.77 17.49 44.56
C ALA A 311 -8.10 16.88 45.06
N ILE A 312 -9.21 17.19 44.37
CA ILE A 312 -10.55 16.71 44.71
C ILE A 312 -10.92 15.53 43.81
N ALA A 313 -10.78 15.68 42.48
CA ALA A 313 -11.14 14.62 41.54
C ALA A 313 -10.20 13.39 41.56
N GLY A 314 -9.02 13.50 42.16
CA GLY A 314 -8.05 12.40 42.26
C GLY A 314 -7.34 12.11 40.94
N ALA A 315 -7.10 10.82 40.66
CA ALA A 315 -6.34 10.41 39.47
C ALA A 315 -7.13 10.66 38.18
N ILE A 316 -6.51 11.37 37.23
CA ILE A 316 -7.03 11.70 35.90
C ILE A 316 -6.15 11.04 34.85
N ASN A 317 -6.76 10.47 33.81
CA ASN A 317 -6.04 9.86 32.70
C ASN A 317 -6.60 10.35 31.37
N ALA A 318 -5.77 10.35 30.34
CA ALA A 318 -6.14 10.66 28.97
C ALA A 318 -5.23 9.90 28.02
N SER A 319 -5.64 9.72 26.76
CA SER A 319 -4.80 9.10 25.74
C SER A 319 -4.99 9.79 24.40
N ALA A 320 -4.01 9.60 23.51
CA ALA A 320 -4.05 10.06 22.13
C ALA A 320 -3.38 9.03 21.22
N ALA A 321 -3.73 9.06 19.94
CA ALA A 321 -3.09 8.23 18.93
C ALA A 321 -2.97 8.98 17.61
N SER A 322 -2.00 8.60 16.80
CA SER A 322 -1.76 9.16 15.48
C SER A 322 -1.33 8.07 14.52
N THR A 323 -1.74 8.22 13.27
CA THR A 323 -1.34 7.36 12.16
C THR A 323 -0.76 8.22 11.04
N VAL A 324 0.37 7.79 10.49
CA VAL A 324 0.99 8.37 9.30
C VAL A 324 0.93 7.33 8.20
N VAL A 325 0.44 7.71 7.02
CA VAL A 325 0.47 6.82 5.84
C VAL A 325 1.88 6.78 5.29
N VAL A 326 2.38 5.59 5.00
CA VAL A 326 3.67 5.35 4.34
C VAL A 326 3.35 4.78 2.96
N PRO A 327 3.38 5.59 1.89
CA PRO A 327 3.09 5.10 0.55
C PRO A 327 4.04 3.96 0.20
N THR A 328 3.49 2.83 -0.25
CA THR A 328 4.32 1.80 -0.89
C THR A 328 4.72 2.30 -2.26
N PRO A 329 6.01 2.24 -2.65
CA PRO A 329 6.41 2.54 -4.01
C PRO A 329 5.60 1.67 -4.99
N PRO A 330 5.17 2.20 -6.15
CA PRO A 330 4.47 1.41 -7.15
C PRO A 330 5.36 0.27 -7.65
N VAL A 331 4.75 -0.90 -7.87
CA VAL A 331 5.42 -2.10 -8.39
C VAL A 331 4.59 -2.65 -9.56
N ALA A 332 5.23 -2.83 -10.71
CA ALA A 332 4.64 -3.44 -11.90
C ALA A 332 5.45 -4.67 -12.29
N ASP A 333 4.83 -5.72 -12.83
CA ASP A 333 5.51 -6.96 -13.26
C ASP A 333 5.23 -7.11 -14.75
N LEU A 334 6.17 -6.71 -15.59
CA LEU A 334 6.12 -6.87 -17.02
C LEU A 334 6.55 -8.29 -17.40
N ALA A 335 5.81 -8.91 -18.30
CA ALA A 335 6.19 -10.18 -18.89
C ALA A 335 6.13 -10.08 -20.41
N ILE A 336 7.12 -10.63 -21.08
CA ILE A 336 7.18 -10.69 -22.54
C ILE A 336 7.08 -12.14 -23.04
N ASP A 337 6.18 -12.37 -24.00
CA ASP A 337 6.12 -13.60 -24.77
C ASP A 337 6.44 -13.30 -26.24
N LYS A 338 7.36 -14.07 -26.81
CA LYS A 338 7.83 -13.90 -28.17
C LYS A 338 7.72 -15.20 -28.93
N GLN A 339 6.95 -15.15 -30.02
CA GLN A 339 6.68 -16.31 -30.86
C GLN A 339 7.12 -16.05 -32.30
N GLY A 340 7.59 -17.09 -32.97
CA GLY A 340 7.92 -17.11 -34.40
C GLY A 340 7.26 -18.29 -35.10
N PRO A 341 7.39 -18.40 -36.43
CA PRO A 341 6.88 -19.56 -37.16
C PRO A 341 7.65 -20.83 -36.77
N PRO A 342 7.12 -22.03 -37.09
CA PRO A 342 7.78 -23.29 -36.75
C PRO A 342 9.07 -23.53 -37.54
N VAL A 343 9.22 -22.92 -38.71
CA VAL A 343 10.37 -23.05 -39.60
C VAL A 343 10.57 -21.77 -40.43
N PHE A 344 11.77 -21.57 -40.99
CA PHE A 344 12.03 -20.51 -41.96
C PHE A 344 12.68 -21.03 -43.26
N TYR A 345 12.59 -20.23 -44.33
CA TYR A 345 13.23 -20.46 -45.61
C TYR A 345 14.11 -19.26 -45.98
N ALA A 346 15.30 -19.48 -46.52
CA ALA A 346 16.14 -18.40 -47.03
C ALA A 346 15.45 -17.70 -48.22
N GLY A 347 15.57 -16.36 -48.30
CA GLY A 347 14.95 -15.55 -49.34
C GLY A 347 13.47 -15.19 -49.11
N THR A 348 12.88 -15.57 -47.98
CA THR A 348 11.49 -15.23 -47.62
C THR A 348 11.42 -14.29 -46.43
N ASP A 349 10.26 -13.68 -46.21
CA ASP A 349 9.99 -12.90 -45.01
C ASP A 349 9.63 -13.81 -43.83
N ILE A 350 10.01 -13.40 -42.63
CA ILE A 350 9.71 -14.06 -41.36
C ILE A 350 9.02 -13.09 -40.42
N THR A 351 7.97 -13.57 -39.75
CA THR A 351 7.11 -12.77 -38.88
C THR A 351 7.21 -13.25 -37.44
N PHE A 352 7.49 -12.34 -36.51
CA PHE A 352 7.45 -12.59 -35.07
C PHE A 352 6.28 -11.86 -34.44
N THR A 353 5.63 -12.50 -33.47
CA THR A 353 4.62 -11.88 -32.61
C THR A 353 5.22 -11.69 -31.22
N ILE A 354 5.08 -10.49 -30.67
CA ILE A 354 5.57 -10.11 -29.35
C ILE A 354 4.38 -9.61 -28.54
N VAL A 355 4.16 -10.17 -27.36
CA VAL A 355 3.14 -9.73 -26.42
C VAL A 355 3.82 -9.31 -25.13
N VAL A 356 3.64 -8.06 -24.75
CA VAL A 356 4.05 -7.51 -23.44
C VAL A 356 2.81 -7.41 -22.56
N THR A 357 2.87 -7.91 -21.34
CA THR A 357 1.75 -7.90 -20.37
C THR A 357 2.23 -7.35 -19.05
N ASN A 358 1.41 -6.55 -18.36
CA ASN A 358 1.66 -6.19 -16.97
C ASN A 358 0.83 -7.07 -16.02
N ASN A 359 1.49 -7.99 -15.32
CA ASN A 359 0.93 -8.89 -14.31
C ASN A 359 0.95 -8.27 -12.89
N GLY A 360 1.69 -7.17 -12.69
CA GLY A 360 1.89 -6.55 -11.39
C GLY A 360 0.71 -5.70 -10.95
N PRO A 361 0.61 -5.41 -9.64
CA PRO A 361 -0.55 -4.74 -9.07
C PRO A 361 -0.72 -3.30 -9.57
N ASP A 362 0.37 -2.62 -9.91
CA ASP A 362 0.35 -1.22 -10.35
C ASP A 362 0.62 -1.07 -11.86
N THR A 363 0.34 0.11 -12.39
CA THR A 363 0.58 0.43 -13.80
C THR A 363 2.07 0.54 -14.10
N ALA A 364 2.57 -0.18 -15.11
CA ALA A 364 3.91 0.04 -15.65
C ALA A 364 3.92 1.36 -16.42
N VAL A 365 4.85 2.26 -16.09
CA VAL A 365 4.92 3.62 -16.65
C VAL A 365 6.06 3.72 -17.66
N ASN A 366 5.83 4.41 -18.78
CA ASN A 366 6.84 4.61 -19.84
C ASN A 366 7.46 3.28 -20.33
N THR A 367 6.63 2.28 -20.60
CA THR A 367 7.12 0.96 -21.04
C THR A 367 7.83 1.07 -22.39
N ILE A 368 9.02 0.48 -22.50
CA ILE A 368 9.86 0.45 -23.71
C ILE A 368 10.11 -1.01 -24.10
N LEU A 369 9.85 -1.35 -25.36
CA LEU A 369 10.14 -2.64 -25.95
C LEU A 369 11.33 -2.54 -26.91
N VAL A 370 12.31 -3.43 -26.75
CA VAL A 370 13.51 -3.53 -27.59
C VAL A 370 13.55 -4.92 -28.23
N ASP A 371 13.78 -4.97 -29.54
CA ASP A 371 13.99 -6.20 -30.31
C ASP A 371 15.06 -5.90 -31.38
N PRO A 372 16.34 -6.22 -31.10
CA PRO A 372 17.43 -5.99 -32.03
C PRO A 372 17.26 -6.87 -33.27
N THR A 373 17.44 -6.28 -34.46
CA THR A 373 17.38 -7.03 -35.71
C THR A 373 18.36 -8.21 -35.69
N PRO A 374 17.91 -9.47 -35.87
CA PRO A 374 18.80 -10.62 -35.86
C PRO A 374 19.87 -10.54 -36.95
N PRO A 375 21.07 -11.09 -36.72
CA PRO A 375 22.12 -11.14 -37.74
C PRO A 375 21.65 -11.84 -39.01
N GLY A 376 21.92 -11.25 -40.17
CA GLY A 376 21.54 -11.81 -41.48
C GLY A 376 20.10 -11.54 -41.90
N LEU A 377 19.32 -10.81 -41.09
CA LEU A 377 17.98 -10.36 -41.41
C LEU A 377 17.97 -8.85 -41.69
N THR A 378 17.00 -8.41 -42.49
CA THR A 378 16.69 -6.98 -42.70
C THR A 378 15.33 -6.69 -42.10
N TRP A 379 15.23 -5.72 -41.18
CA TRP A 379 13.94 -5.29 -40.66
C TRP A 379 13.10 -4.65 -41.78
N LEU A 380 11.84 -5.06 -41.90
CA LEU A 380 10.90 -4.52 -42.88
C LEU A 380 9.86 -3.62 -42.24
N SER A 381 9.15 -4.13 -41.23
CA SER A 381 8.05 -3.39 -40.61
C SER A 381 7.69 -3.92 -39.23
N ASN A 382 7.06 -3.05 -38.44
CA ASN A 382 6.28 -3.41 -37.27
C ASN A 382 4.81 -3.02 -37.51
N SER A 383 3.90 -3.72 -36.84
CA SER A 383 2.47 -3.41 -36.80
C SER A 383 1.87 -3.78 -35.44
N GLY A 384 0.66 -3.27 -35.15
CA GLY A 384 0.02 -3.40 -33.84
C GLY A 384 0.26 -2.16 -32.98
N ASP A 385 0.58 -2.36 -31.71
CA ASP A 385 0.81 -1.28 -30.75
C ASP A 385 2.12 -0.50 -30.98
N CYS A 386 2.95 -0.95 -31.93
CA CYS A 386 4.09 -0.21 -32.45
C CYS A 386 4.18 -0.37 -33.96
N VAL A 387 4.38 0.74 -34.68
CA VAL A 387 4.53 0.76 -36.16
C VAL A 387 5.91 1.23 -36.62
N GLY A 388 6.69 1.84 -35.74
CA GLY A 388 8.07 2.25 -36.00
C GLY A 388 9.07 1.12 -35.77
N ALA A 389 10.33 1.35 -36.14
CA ALA A 389 11.43 0.47 -35.76
C ALA A 389 11.66 0.48 -34.23
N PHE A 390 12.27 -0.57 -33.70
CA PHE A 390 12.66 -0.64 -32.29
C PHE A 390 13.81 0.35 -31.98
N PRO A 391 13.87 0.91 -30.76
CA PRO A 391 12.99 0.66 -29.61
C PRO A 391 11.60 1.29 -29.76
N CYS A 392 10.57 0.59 -29.28
CA CYS A 392 9.18 1.02 -29.29
C CYS A 392 8.79 1.57 -27.91
N ALA A 393 8.36 2.82 -27.85
CA ALA A 393 7.69 3.36 -26.66
C ALA A 393 6.23 2.88 -26.64
N LEU A 394 5.91 1.95 -25.74
CA LEU A 394 4.56 1.39 -25.56
C LEU A 394 3.69 2.21 -24.61
N GLY A 395 4.30 3.18 -23.92
CA GLY A 395 3.64 4.03 -22.93
C GLY A 395 3.23 3.24 -21.69
N ASP A 396 2.16 3.68 -21.04
CA ASP A 396 1.70 3.06 -19.81
C ASP A 396 0.92 1.78 -20.11
N ILE A 397 1.17 0.74 -19.31
CA ILE A 397 0.45 -0.53 -19.34
C ILE A 397 -0.16 -0.75 -17.96
N VAL A 398 -1.46 -0.49 -17.86
CA VAL A 398 -2.24 -0.70 -16.62
C VAL A 398 -2.23 -2.16 -16.18
N LEU A 399 -2.57 -2.43 -14.91
CA LEU A 399 -2.73 -3.79 -14.37
C LEU A 399 -3.58 -4.68 -15.30
N GLY A 400 -3.02 -5.84 -15.68
CA GLY A 400 -3.65 -6.81 -16.58
C GLY A 400 -3.73 -6.38 -18.05
N GLY A 401 -3.20 -5.20 -18.39
CA GLY A 401 -3.10 -4.71 -19.75
C GLY A 401 -2.00 -5.42 -20.55
N SER A 402 -2.19 -5.49 -21.86
CA SER A 402 -1.18 -6.02 -22.79
C SER A 402 -0.99 -5.12 -24.01
N ARG A 403 0.17 -5.27 -24.65
CA ARG A 403 0.53 -4.68 -25.93
C ARG A 403 1.04 -5.77 -26.86
N THR A 404 0.57 -5.78 -28.10
CA THR A 404 0.93 -6.78 -29.12
C THR A 404 1.59 -6.11 -30.32
N ILE A 405 2.77 -6.60 -30.68
CA ILE A 405 3.54 -6.14 -31.83
C ILE A 405 3.78 -7.32 -32.76
N THR A 406 3.53 -7.12 -34.05
CA THR A 406 3.91 -8.06 -35.11
C THR A 406 5.06 -7.46 -35.90
N SER A 407 6.22 -8.11 -35.88
CA SER A 407 7.45 -7.65 -36.53
C SER A 407 7.82 -8.54 -37.71
N VAL A 408 8.09 -7.93 -38.86
CA VAL A 408 8.44 -8.63 -40.11
C VAL A 408 9.87 -8.31 -40.49
N PHE A 409 10.64 -9.34 -40.79
CA PHE A 409 12.01 -9.26 -41.28
C PHE A 409 12.15 -10.02 -42.60
N HIS A 410 13.05 -9.58 -43.47
CA HIS A 410 13.46 -10.32 -44.66
C HIS A 410 14.69 -11.18 -44.36
N ILE A 411 14.68 -12.44 -44.77
CA ILE A 411 15.84 -13.34 -44.71
C ILE A 411 16.54 -13.35 -46.07
N ASP A 412 17.84 -13.04 -46.10
CA ASP A 412 18.62 -13.07 -47.36
C ASP A 412 18.59 -14.46 -48.02
N ALA A 413 18.57 -14.50 -49.36
CA ALA A 413 18.61 -15.76 -50.11
C ALA A 413 19.89 -16.59 -49.86
N ASN A 414 21.00 -15.93 -49.48
CA ASN A 414 22.28 -16.52 -49.10
C ASN A 414 22.48 -16.52 -47.58
N TYR A 415 21.39 -16.56 -46.79
CA TYR A 415 21.47 -16.58 -45.33
C TYR A 415 22.46 -17.66 -44.84
N SER A 416 23.47 -17.20 -44.12
CA SER A 416 24.55 -18.02 -43.54
C SER A 416 24.67 -17.79 -42.02
N GLY A 417 23.61 -17.26 -41.41
CA GLY A 417 23.53 -17.02 -39.98
C GLY A 417 23.23 -18.30 -39.18
N PRO A 418 22.98 -18.16 -37.86
CA PRO A 418 22.67 -19.27 -36.98
C PRO A 418 21.45 -20.09 -37.43
N ASP A 419 21.51 -21.41 -37.20
CA ASP A 419 20.40 -22.35 -37.31
C ASP A 419 20.34 -23.21 -36.03
N PRO A 420 19.31 -23.08 -35.18
CA PRO A 420 18.10 -22.28 -35.40
C PRO A 420 18.36 -20.76 -35.37
N LEU A 421 17.56 -20.02 -36.13
CA LEU A 421 17.50 -18.56 -36.09
C LEU A 421 16.86 -18.15 -34.76
N ILE A 422 17.55 -17.31 -33.99
CA ILE A 422 17.06 -16.82 -32.70
C ILE A 422 16.77 -15.33 -32.83
N ASN A 423 15.54 -14.93 -32.51
CA ASN A 423 15.18 -13.52 -32.33
C ASN A 423 14.89 -13.25 -30.85
N TYR A 424 15.43 -12.16 -30.31
CA TYR A 424 15.37 -11.80 -28.89
C TYR A 424 14.67 -10.46 -28.71
N ALA A 425 13.80 -10.35 -27.72
CA ALA A 425 13.20 -9.09 -27.31
C ALA A 425 13.24 -8.94 -25.78
N SER A 426 13.32 -7.70 -25.33
CA SER A 426 13.28 -7.32 -23.92
C SER A 426 12.38 -6.11 -23.70
N VAL A 427 11.76 -6.03 -22.54
CA VAL A 427 10.91 -4.91 -22.13
C VAL A 427 11.45 -4.26 -20.85
N SER A 428 11.17 -2.98 -20.64
CA SER A 428 11.48 -2.26 -19.40
C SER A 428 10.44 -1.17 -19.13
N SER A 429 10.35 -0.70 -17.89
CA SER A 429 9.54 0.48 -17.50
C SER A 429 10.27 1.32 -16.45
N ASP A 430 9.71 2.48 -16.10
CA ASP A 430 10.21 3.31 -14.99
C ASP A 430 9.81 2.78 -13.61
N ILE A 431 8.89 1.80 -13.56
CA ILE A 431 8.40 1.19 -12.33
C ILE A 431 9.21 -0.08 -12.03
N PHE A 432 9.54 -0.28 -10.75
CA PHE A 432 10.31 -1.43 -10.31
C PHE A 432 9.58 -2.74 -10.64
N ASP A 433 10.32 -3.66 -11.27
CA ASP A 433 9.87 -5.02 -11.58
C ASP A 433 10.33 -6.03 -10.53
N PRO A 434 9.42 -6.74 -9.83
CA PRO A 434 9.78 -7.72 -8.82
C PRO A 434 10.24 -9.06 -9.40
N THR A 435 10.03 -9.31 -10.69
CA THR A 435 10.23 -10.59 -11.38
C THR A 435 11.01 -10.46 -12.69
N PRO A 436 12.14 -9.73 -12.74
CA PRO A 436 12.80 -9.31 -13.99
C PRO A 436 13.28 -10.44 -14.93
N ASP A 437 13.23 -11.70 -14.50
CA ASP A 437 13.55 -12.85 -15.34
C ASP A 437 12.53 -13.08 -16.47
N ASN A 438 11.33 -12.52 -16.38
CA ASN A 438 10.28 -12.60 -17.42
C ASN A 438 10.23 -11.37 -18.35
N ASP A 439 11.13 -10.39 -18.18
CA ASP A 439 11.27 -9.18 -19.00
C ASP A 439 11.98 -9.42 -20.34
N ALA A 440 12.39 -10.66 -20.60
CA ALA A 440 13.08 -11.06 -21.81
C ALA A 440 12.50 -12.35 -22.39
N SER A 441 12.37 -12.40 -23.72
CA SER A 441 11.91 -13.60 -24.42
C SER A 441 12.59 -13.77 -25.77
N SER A 442 12.71 -15.02 -26.22
CA SER A 442 13.33 -15.37 -27.49
C SER A 442 12.51 -16.40 -28.26
N ALA A 443 12.42 -16.23 -29.57
CA ALA A 443 11.87 -17.22 -30.48
C ALA A 443 12.98 -17.91 -31.27
N SER A 444 13.01 -19.24 -31.26
CA SER A 444 13.99 -20.08 -31.97
C SER A 444 13.30 -20.80 -33.13
N VAL A 445 13.73 -20.51 -34.36
CA VAL A 445 13.11 -21.01 -35.59
C VAL A 445 14.15 -21.78 -36.41
N PRO A 446 14.03 -23.11 -36.56
CA PRO A 446 14.95 -23.89 -37.38
C PRO A 446 14.76 -23.66 -38.88
N SER A 447 15.82 -23.85 -39.65
CA SER A 447 15.75 -23.80 -41.11
C SER A 447 15.09 -25.06 -41.69
N VAL A 448 14.50 -24.93 -42.87
CA VAL A 448 14.18 -26.09 -43.73
C VAL A 448 15.06 -26.03 -44.96
N SER A 449 15.89 -27.05 -45.15
CA SER A 449 16.60 -27.25 -46.41
C SER A 449 15.58 -27.60 -47.50
N VAL A 450 15.50 -26.79 -48.56
CA VAL A 450 14.83 -27.20 -49.79
C VAL A 450 15.54 -28.46 -50.30
N PRO A 451 14.85 -29.60 -50.53
CA PRO A 451 15.50 -30.78 -51.04
C PRO A 451 16.18 -30.47 -52.37
N THR A 452 17.51 -30.50 -52.41
CA THR A 452 18.28 -30.46 -53.65
C THR A 452 18.12 -31.81 -54.34
N GLY A 453 16.99 -32.03 -55.00
CA GLY A 453 16.67 -33.34 -55.57
C GLY A 453 15.58 -33.38 -56.64
N PHE A 454 14.88 -32.29 -56.94
CA PHE A 454 14.08 -32.23 -58.17
C PHE A 454 14.96 -31.73 -59.31
N GLU A 455 15.66 -32.67 -59.94
CA GLU A 455 16.08 -32.51 -61.33
C GLU A 455 14.81 -32.12 -62.13
N PRO A 456 14.81 -31.00 -62.89
CA PRO A 456 13.69 -30.74 -63.79
C PRO A 456 13.53 -31.98 -64.68
N PRO A 457 12.30 -32.49 -64.93
CA PRO A 457 12.13 -33.66 -65.78
C PRO A 457 12.90 -33.41 -67.07
N ALA A 458 13.82 -34.33 -67.37
CA ALA A 458 14.69 -34.23 -68.54
C ALA A 458 13.88 -33.76 -69.74
N ALA A 459 14.36 -32.73 -70.44
CA ALA A 459 13.72 -32.25 -71.65
C ALA A 459 13.40 -33.46 -72.54
N ILE A 460 12.12 -33.63 -72.90
CA ILE A 460 11.68 -34.66 -73.84
C ILE A 460 12.62 -34.55 -75.06
N PRO A 461 13.36 -35.60 -75.44
CA PRO A 461 14.22 -35.50 -76.61
C PRO A 461 13.33 -35.14 -77.79
N ALA A 462 13.62 -34.00 -78.42
CA ALA A 462 12.98 -33.62 -79.67
C ALA A 462 13.15 -34.80 -80.63
N GLN A 463 12.07 -35.51 -80.90
CA GLN A 463 12.01 -36.56 -81.91
C GLN A 463 12.52 -35.93 -83.21
N GLY A 464 13.69 -36.38 -83.67
CA GLY A 464 14.30 -35.88 -84.90
C GLY A 464 13.28 -35.98 -86.04
N SER A 465 13.22 -34.95 -86.88
CA SER A 465 12.22 -34.75 -87.95
C SER A 465 11.91 -35.99 -88.80
N TRP A 466 12.82 -36.96 -88.87
CA TRP A 466 12.69 -38.22 -89.59
C TRP A 466 11.67 -39.22 -89.01
N THR A 467 11.41 -39.24 -87.70
CA THR A 467 10.44 -40.19 -87.10
C THR A 467 8.98 -39.79 -87.37
N LEU A 468 8.71 -38.49 -87.56
CA LEU A 468 7.42 -37.99 -88.04
C LEU A 468 7.16 -38.39 -89.51
N TRP A 469 8.17 -38.34 -90.38
CA TRP A 469 8.04 -38.78 -91.77
C TRP A 469 7.77 -40.29 -91.89
N LEU A 470 8.46 -41.12 -91.10
CA LEU A 470 8.24 -42.58 -91.09
C LEU A 470 6.84 -42.95 -90.59
N ASN A 471 6.35 -42.29 -89.53
CA ASN A 471 5.00 -42.55 -89.01
C ASN A 471 3.90 -42.06 -89.96
N SER A 472 4.09 -40.94 -90.66
CA SER A 472 3.13 -40.47 -91.68
C SER A 472 3.09 -41.39 -92.92
N LEU A 473 4.22 -41.97 -93.33
CA LEU A 473 4.25 -42.93 -94.46
C LEU A 473 3.52 -44.25 -94.11
N LEU A 474 3.65 -44.71 -92.86
CA LEU A 474 3.02 -45.94 -92.38
C LEU A 474 1.48 -45.81 -92.31
N VAL A 475 0.97 -44.65 -91.90
CA VAL A 475 -0.47 -44.36 -91.86
C VAL A 475 -1.04 -44.15 -93.28
N GLY A 476 -0.27 -43.58 -94.21
CA GLY A 476 -0.65 -43.44 -95.62
C GLY A 476 -0.79 -44.77 -96.36
N LEU A 477 0.09 -45.74 -96.09
CA LEU A 477 0.05 -47.09 -96.69
C LEU A 477 -1.13 -47.92 -96.17
N LEU A 478 -1.53 -47.75 -94.90
CA LEU A 478 -2.72 -48.39 -94.32
C LEU A 478 -4.04 -47.80 -94.86
N ALA A 479 -4.06 -46.49 -95.17
CA ALA A 479 -5.23 -45.84 -95.77
C ALA A 479 -5.44 -46.22 -97.25
N LEU A 480 -4.36 -46.44 -98.02
CA LEU A 480 -4.45 -46.88 -99.43
C LEU A 480 -4.80 -48.37 -99.58
N GLY A 481 -4.47 -49.22 -98.60
CA GLY A 481 -4.93 -50.62 -98.56
C GLY A 481 -6.44 -50.76 -98.28
N SER A 482 -7.06 -49.73 -97.70
CA SER A 482 -8.48 -49.74 -97.30
C SER A 482 -9.42 -49.20 -98.38
N LEU A 483 -8.92 -48.51 -99.42
CA LEU A 483 -9.71 -48.01 -100.54
C LEU A 483 -9.76 -48.96 -101.77
N ALA A 484 -8.97 -50.04 -101.80
CA ALA A 484 -8.99 -51.01 -102.88
C ALA A 484 -10.04 -52.13 -102.70
N LEU A 485 -10.73 -52.22 -101.55
CA LEU A 485 -11.67 -53.30 -101.22
C LEU A 485 -13.16 -52.88 -101.17
N THR A 486 -13.51 -51.67 -101.60
CA THR A 486 -14.92 -51.20 -101.68
C THR A 486 -15.42 -50.92 -103.11
N ARG A 487 -14.72 -51.38 -104.15
CA ARG A 487 -15.22 -51.44 -105.53
C ARG A 487 -14.84 -52.75 -106.22
N ARG A 488 -15.54 -53.85 -105.89
CA ARG A 488 -15.99 -54.89 -106.85
C ARG A 488 -16.76 -55.99 -106.12
N SER A 489 -17.91 -56.33 -106.70
CA SER A 489 -18.83 -57.46 -106.48
C SER A 489 -19.55 -57.52 -105.14
#